data_AF-A0A1Y3E3A7-F1
#
_entry.id   AF-A0A1Y3E3A7-F1
#
_cell.length_a   1.000
_cell.length_b   1.000
_cell.length_c   1.000
_cell.angle_alpha   90.00
_cell.angle_beta   90.00
_cell.angle_gamma   90.00
#
_symmetry.space_group_name_H-M   'P 1'
#
loop_
_entity.id
_entity.type
_entity.pdbx_description
1 polymer ?
#
loop_
_entity_poly.entity_id
_entity_poly.type
_entity_poly.pdbx_seq_one_letter_code
_entity_poly.pdbx_strand_id
1 'polypeptide(L)'
;MLQETEKNFIGPFRKFRIECIGNAIQHERKKYEKSSYKFYQTLEKHLHLSTNKRNDFKEADTALEAEQRQFYRASLDYVCVLQSVQERMKFEFVENLSSFLYSLLTFYHVGHVIHEDFKPYLDHVKYRVQKAKESYYATELETEEFRKKMLRLNSMSHPMEMCAGRVAIKQGYLYLCEKKNLVTSWTKYYCVYQKETRMFAIVPVTQTLIKDIKEAFCQSISFKLKSCIRRASDTIDKRFCFDIISDNDDVLTFQALSLPEPLMTYALHGQFLSASKLDSAKERVEHIHYYVHQLPNENFRMLKLLMHHLKRVAECASQNLMTACNLAVCFGPCVLRAEEETVAAIMDIKFYNLVVEVLIDNCDQVSSTNNSR
;
A
#
# COMPACT_ATOMS: atom_id res chain seq x y z
N MET A 1 36.02 -2.07 28.22
CA MET A 1 36.46 -0.70 28.55
C MET A 1 35.62 -0.05 29.67
N LEU A 2 34.39 0.43 29.45
CA LEU A 2 33.63 1.15 30.49
C LEU A 2 33.45 0.38 31.81
N GLN A 3 33.19 -0.93 31.73
CA GLN A 3 33.06 -1.80 32.91
C GLN A 3 34.39 -2.03 33.66
N GLU A 4 35.52 -1.83 32.99
CA GLU A 4 36.85 -2.05 33.54
C GLU A 4 37.49 -0.74 34.02
N THR A 5 36.92 0.41 33.65
CA THR A 5 37.48 1.72 33.96
C THR A 5 37.59 1.98 35.47
N GLU A 6 36.54 1.65 36.22
CA GLU A 6 36.52 1.84 37.67
C GLU A 6 37.60 0.97 38.34
N LYS A 7 37.74 -0.29 37.89
CA LYS A 7 38.67 -1.25 38.48
C LYS A 7 40.12 -0.95 38.11
N ASN A 8 40.39 -0.68 36.84
CA ASN A 8 41.75 -0.69 36.29
C ASN A 8 42.37 0.70 36.24
N PHE A 9 41.58 1.78 36.26
CA PHE A 9 42.11 3.15 36.15
C PHE A 9 41.76 3.99 37.39
N ILE A 10 40.51 4.01 37.83
CA ILE A 10 40.10 4.85 38.98
C ILE A 10 40.52 4.22 40.32
N GLY A 11 40.38 2.90 40.45
CA GLY A 11 40.71 2.13 41.64
C GLY A 11 42.15 2.35 42.13
N PRO A 12 43.18 2.20 41.27
CA PRO A 12 44.58 2.45 41.64
C PRO A 12 44.83 3.86 42.18
N PHE A 13 44.28 4.91 41.54
CA PHE A 13 44.38 6.29 42.02
C PHE A 13 43.72 6.49 43.38
N ARG A 14 42.53 5.92 43.56
CA ARG A 14 41.80 5.99 44.84
C ARG A 14 42.60 5.28 45.95
N LYS A 15 43.16 4.11 45.64
CA LYS A 15 43.97 3.32 46.56
C LYS A 15 45.24 4.09 46.97
N PHE A 16 46.00 4.61 46.01
CA PHE A 16 47.21 5.39 46.29
C PHE A 16 46.91 6.65 47.13
N ARG A 17 45.84 7.38 46.80
CA ARG A 17 45.41 8.56 47.57
C ARG A 17 45.09 8.22 49.03
N ILE A 18 44.36 7.13 49.26
CA ILE A 18 43.90 6.76 50.61
C ILE A 18 45.03 6.08 51.40
N GLU A 19 45.64 5.04 50.84
CA GLU A 19 46.56 4.16 51.55
C GLU A 19 48.00 4.70 51.61
N CYS A 20 48.44 5.51 50.65
CA CYS A 20 49.79 6.07 50.68
C CYS A 20 49.77 7.49 51.25
N ILE A 21 49.09 8.40 50.56
CA ILE A 21 49.04 9.82 50.96
C ILE A 21 48.26 9.99 52.27
N GLY A 22 47.08 9.37 52.37
CA GLY A 22 46.24 9.43 53.56
C GLY A 22 46.95 8.89 54.80
N ASN A 23 47.60 7.71 54.72
CA ASN A 23 48.32 7.14 55.85
C ASN A 23 49.53 7.99 56.29
N ALA A 24 50.31 8.51 55.34
CA ALA A 24 51.44 9.40 55.65
C ALA A 24 50.99 10.64 56.45
N ILE A 25 49.87 11.26 56.06
CA ILE A 25 49.35 12.47 56.68
C ILE A 25 48.61 12.16 57.99
N GLN A 26 47.82 11.08 58.04
CA GLN A 26 46.91 10.84 59.16
C GLN A 26 47.56 10.05 60.30
N HIS A 27 48.54 9.20 60.00
CA HIS A 27 49.18 8.33 60.99
C HIS A 27 50.61 8.77 61.28
N GLU A 28 51.49 8.78 60.28
CA GLU A 28 52.93 9.04 60.51
C GLU A 28 53.19 10.50 60.91
N ARG A 29 52.53 11.47 60.29
CA ARG A 29 52.62 12.87 60.71
C ARG A 29 52.17 13.06 62.17
N LYS A 30 51.06 12.45 62.57
CA LYS A 30 50.56 12.55 63.96
C LYS A 30 51.51 11.89 64.95
N LYS A 31 52.13 10.77 64.58
CA LYS A 31 53.14 10.07 65.41
C LYS A 31 54.37 10.96 65.59
N TYR A 32 54.86 11.59 64.52
CA TYR A 32 55.92 12.59 64.58
C TYR A 32 55.55 13.79 65.46
N GLU A 33 54.40 14.44 65.20
CA GLU A 33 53.91 15.59 65.97
C GLU A 33 53.79 15.28 67.47
N LYS A 34 53.23 14.11 67.81
CA LYS A 34 53.10 13.64 69.20
C LYS A 34 54.46 13.42 69.86
N SER A 35 55.40 12.79 69.17
CA SER A 35 56.74 12.57 69.71
C SER A 35 57.52 13.87 69.85
N SER A 36 57.33 14.80 68.90
CA SER A 36 57.90 16.16 68.94
C SER A 36 57.40 16.92 70.16
N TYR A 37 56.08 16.93 70.39
CA TYR A 37 55.49 17.62 71.53
C TYR A 37 56.02 17.08 72.86
N LYS A 38 56.06 15.75 73.03
CA LYS A 38 56.57 15.12 74.26
C LYS A 38 58.04 15.42 74.51
N PHE A 39 58.87 15.37 73.47
CA PHE A 39 60.29 15.69 73.60
C PHE A 39 60.48 17.14 74.05
N TYR A 40 59.88 18.11 73.37
CA TYR A 40 60.03 19.53 73.73
C TYR A 40 59.42 19.85 75.10
N GLN A 41 58.29 19.23 75.47
CA GLN A 41 57.72 19.39 76.81
C GLN A 41 58.65 18.83 77.90
N THR A 42 59.29 17.69 77.65
CA THR A 42 60.22 17.06 78.60
C THR A 42 61.52 17.87 78.70
N LEU A 43 62.02 18.37 77.57
CA LEU A 43 63.17 19.29 77.52
C LEU A 43 62.90 20.56 78.31
N GLU A 44 61.73 21.19 78.12
CA GLU A 44 61.36 22.38 78.86
C GLU A 44 61.31 22.12 80.37
N LYS A 45 60.69 21.02 80.80
CA LYS A 45 60.68 20.61 82.22
C LYS A 45 62.08 20.39 82.77
N HIS A 46 62.95 19.75 82.00
CA HIS A 46 64.35 19.50 82.36
C HIS A 46 65.13 20.80 82.56
N LEU A 47 64.98 21.76 81.65
CA LEU A 47 65.61 23.09 81.74
C LEU A 47 65.16 23.91 82.95
N HIS A 48 63.96 23.66 83.49
CA HIS A 48 63.42 24.36 84.67
C HIS A 48 63.81 23.71 86.01
N LEU A 49 64.62 22.65 86.02
CA LEU A 49 65.09 22.03 87.26
C LEU A 49 66.05 22.97 88.00
N SER A 50 65.77 23.22 89.29
CA SER A 50 66.59 24.09 90.14
C SER A 50 67.63 23.31 90.91
N THR A 51 68.88 23.76 90.92
CA THR A 51 69.97 23.22 91.75
C THR A 51 69.74 23.44 93.25
N ASN A 52 68.84 24.36 93.62
CA ASN A 52 68.50 24.67 95.01
C ASN A 52 67.38 23.77 95.57
N LYS A 53 66.78 22.91 94.75
CA LYS A 53 65.75 21.93 95.15
C LYS A 53 66.33 20.51 95.06
N ARG A 54 65.85 19.60 95.91
CA ARG A 54 66.24 18.18 95.88
C ARG A 54 65.56 17.49 94.67
N ASN A 55 66.24 17.48 93.53
CA ASN A 55 65.78 16.83 92.29
C ASN A 55 66.61 15.56 92.01
N ASP A 56 66.01 14.58 91.33
CA ASP A 56 66.74 13.46 90.73
C ASP A 56 67.13 13.82 89.28
N PHE A 57 68.32 14.40 89.14
CA PHE A 57 68.84 14.81 87.83
C PHE A 57 69.11 13.60 86.91
N LYS A 58 69.46 12.44 87.47
CA LYS A 58 69.83 11.25 86.69
C LYS A 58 68.59 10.62 86.04
N GLU A 59 67.48 10.59 86.77
CA GLU A 59 66.19 10.16 86.22
C GLU A 59 65.71 11.13 85.13
N ALA A 60 65.82 12.44 85.37
CA ALA A 60 65.44 13.46 84.40
C ALA A 60 66.26 13.39 83.10
N ASP A 61 67.58 13.18 83.20
CA ASP A 61 68.47 12.98 82.05
C ASP A 61 68.07 11.72 81.26
N THR A 62 67.82 10.61 81.95
CA THR A 62 67.43 9.33 81.32
C THR A 62 66.08 9.46 80.59
N ALA A 63 65.12 10.16 81.18
CA ALA A 63 63.81 10.42 80.57
C ALA A 63 63.93 11.33 79.34
N LEU A 64 64.74 12.38 79.41
CA LEU A 64 64.99 13.28 78.27
C LEU A 64 65.65 12.54 77.11
N GLU A 65 66.67 11.73 77.37
CA GLU A 65 67.33 10.92 76.34
C GLU A 65 66.38 9.91 75.69
N ALA A 66 65.48 9.30 76.48
CA ALA A 66 64.50 8.34 75.96
C ALA A 66 63.52 9.02 74.99
N GLU A 67 62.96 10.17 75.37
CA GLU A 67 62.06 10.96 74.51
C GLU A 67 62.81 11.52 73.28
N GLN A 68 64.08 11.92 73.43
CA GLN A 68 64.92 12.36 72.31
C GLN A 68 65.13 11.25 71.27
N ARG A 69 65.45 10.02 71.72
CA ARG A 69 65.57 8.86 70.85
C ARG A 69 64.25 8.54 70.14
N GLN A 70 63.12 8.67 70.83
CA GLN A 70 61.81 8.44 70.24
C GLN A 70 61.46 9.49 69.18
N PHE A 71 61.75 10.77 69.46
CA PHE A 71 61.58 11.87 68.52
C PHE A 71 62.39 11.67 67.25
N TYR A 72 63.69 11.36 67.36
CA TYR A 72 64.51 11.12 66.17
C TYR A 72 64.01 9.95 65.33
N ARG A 73 63.61 8.83 65.96
CA ARG A 73 63.04 7.69 65.23
C ARG A 73 61.76 8.08 64.48
N ALA A 74 60.80 8.71 65.18
CA ALA A 74 59.56 9.16 64.55
C ALA A 74 59.79 10.19 63.43
N SER A 75 60.82 11.02 63.55
CA SER A 75 61.20 12.01 62.53
C SER A 75 61.75 11.33 61.27
N LEU A 76 62.67 10.39 61.43
CA LEU A 76 63.25 9.65 60.31
C LEU A 76 62.21 8.75 59.62
N ASP A 77 61.36 8.07 60.39
CA ASP A 77 60.23 7.30 59.86
C ASP A 77 59.34 8.18 58.97
N TYR A 78 58.96 9.36 59.46
CA TYR A 78 58.11 10.29 58.72
C TYR A 78 58.77 10.82 57.44
N VAL A 79 60.05 11.20 57.50
CA VAL A 79 60.81 11.63 56.31
C VAL A 79 60.90 10.52 55.27
N CYS A 80 61.15 9.27 55.69
CA CYS A 80 61.20 8.13 54.77
C CYS A 80 59.86 7.90 54.06
N VAL A 81 58.75 8.00 54.78
CA VAL A 81 57.41 7.86 54.21
C VAL A 81 57.09 9.01 53.26
N LEU A 82 57.44 10.25 53.60
CA LEU A 82 57.28 11.40 52.71
C LEU A 82 58.07 11.22 51.40
N GLN A 83 59.34 10.81 51.51
CA GLN A 83 60.18 10.56 50.34
C GLN A 83 59.58 9.43 49.47
N SER A 84 59.13 8.34 50.09
CA SER A 84 58.49 7.23 49.39
C SER A 84 57.24 7.67 48.63
N VAL A 85 56.36 8.46 49.25
CA VAL A 85 55.17 9.01 48.59
C VAL A 85 55.54 9.90 47.42
N GLN A 86 56.52 10.80 47.59
CA GLN A 86 56.97 11.70 46.53
C GLN A 86 57.56 10.95 45.33
N GLU A 87 58.38 9.92 45.56
CA GLU A 87 58.93 9.12 44.48
C GLU A 87 57.85 8.29 43.77
N ARG A 88 56.90 7.70 44.52
CA ARG A 88 55.80 6.94 43.95
C ARG A 88 54.84 7.78 43.12
N MET A 89 54.61 9.04 43.50
CA MET A 89 53.80 9.97 42.72
C MET A 89 54.33 10.17 41.29
N LYS A 90 55.66 10.10 41.10
CA LYS A 90 56.28 10.36 39.79
C LYS A 90 55.93 9.30 38.75
N PHE A 91 55.78 8.03 39.15
CA PHE A 91 55.53 6.94 38.21
C PHE A 91 54.09 6.43 38.28
N GLU A 92 53.45 6.31 39.45
CA GLU A 92 52.12 5.69 39.56
C GLU A 92 51.06 6.43 38.74
N PHE A 93 51.17 7.76 38.63
CA PHE A 93 50.24 8.51 37.79
C PHE A 93 50.45 8.25 36.30
N VAL A 94 51.71 8.27 35.87
CA VAL A 94 52.07 8.12 34.46
C VAL A 94 51.77 6.70 33.98
N GLU A 95 52.04 5.68 34.80
CA GLU A 95 51.74 4.28 34.47
C GLU A 95 50.24 4.03 34.28
N ASN A 96 49.41 4.50 35.22
CA ASN A 96 47.95 4.35 35.14
C ASN A 96 47.37 5.13 33.94
N LEU A 97 47.86 6.35 33.69
CA LEU A 97 47.41 7.15 32.55
C LEU A 97 47.84 6.53 31.22
N SER A 98 49.08 6.04 31.13
CA SER A 98 49.59 5.38 29.93
C SER A 98 48.78 4.12 29.60
N SER A 99 48.49 3.28 30.59
CA SER A 99 47.66 2.09 30.40
C SER A 99 46.24 2.44 29.95
N PHE A 100 45.65 3.52 30.50
CA PHE A 100 44.36 4.02 30.04
C PHE A 100 44.38 4.46 28.58
N LEU A 101 45.38 5.27 28.19
CA LEU A 101 45.52 5.76 26.82
C LEU A 101 45.73 4.60 25.82
N TYR A 102 46.57 3.62 26.18
CA TYR A 102 46.76 2.42 25.38
C TYR A 102 45.46 1.65 25.18
N SER A 103 44.69 1.47 26.26
CA SER A 103 43.39 0.79 26.20
C SER A 103 42.37 1.55 25.35
N LEU A 104 42.38 2.89 25.42
CA LEU A 104 41.52 3.75 24.61
C LEU A 104 41.86 3.65 23.12
N LEU A 105 43.14 3.73 22.77
CA LEU A 105 43.60 3.60 21.39
C LEU A 105 43.27 2.22 20.83
N THR A 106 43.46 1.16 21.62
CA THR A 106 43.10 -0.21 21.23
C THR A 106 41.61 -0.34 20.98
N PHE A 107 40.76 0.24 21.84
CA PHE A 107 39.31 0.23 21.67
C PHE A 107 38.88 0.86 20.33
N TYR A 108 39.41 2.04 19.99
CA TYR A 108 39.09 2.70 18.73
C TYR A 108 39.64 1.94 17.51
N HIS A 109 40.84 1.37 17.63
CA HIS A 109 41.41 0.55 16.57
C HIS A 109 40.55 -0.69 16.28
N VAL A 110 40.16 -1.43 17.32
CA VAL A 110 39.25 -2.58 17.18
C VAL A 110 37.91 -2.16 16.59
N GLY A 111 37.35 -1.04 17.05
CA GLY A 111 36.10 -0.50 16.48
C GLY A 111 36.22 -0.18 14.99
N HIS A 112 37.34 0.36 14.55
CA HIS A 112 37.60 0.61 13.13
C HIS A 112 37.72 -0.67 12.31
N VAL A 113 38.47 -1.67 12.81
CA VAL A 113 38.60 -2.98 12.13
C VAL A 113 37.23 -3.65 11.97
N ILE A 114 36.43 -3.69 13.05
CA ILE A 114 35.06 -4.23 13.01
C ILE A 114 34.22 -3.45 11.97
N HIS A 115 34.33 -2.13 11.93
CA HIS A 115 33.60 -1.35 10.94
C HIS A 115 33.98 -1.72 9.50
N GLU A 116 35.27 -1.84 9.17
CA GLU A 116 35.72 -2.25 7.83
C GLU A 116 35.26 -3.68 7.49
N ASP A 117 35.25 -4.60 8.44
CA ASP A 117 34.71 -5.96 8.24
C ASP A 117 33.20 -5.96 7.92
N PHE A 118 32.43 -5.06 8.55
CA PHE A 118 30.98 -4.94 8.33
C PHE A 118 30.60 -4.08 7.12
N LYS A 119 31.52 -3.28 6.60
CA LYS A 119 31.27 -2.33 5.50
C LYS A 119 30.71 -2.99 4.23
N PRO A 120 31.22 -4.14 3.74
CA PRO A 120 30.63 -4.81 2.58
C PRO A 120 29.15 -5.18 2.77
N TYR A 121 28.77 -5.59 3.98
CA TYR A 121 27.38 -5.91 4.31
C TYR A 121 26.51 -4.65 4.27
N LEU A 122 26.97 -3.54 4.86
CA LEU A 122 26.24 -2.27 4.83
C LEU A 122 26.06 -1.74 3.40
N ASP A 123 27.11 -1.83 2.58
CA ASP A 123 27.05 -1.45 1.17
C ASP A 123 26.06 -2.34 0.39
N HIS A 124 26.02 -3.64 0.69
CA HIS A 124 25.05 -4.55 0.10
C HIS A 124 23.61 -4.21 0.50
N VAL A 125 23.36 -3.90 1.77
CA VAL A 125 22.04 -3.44 2.24
C VAL A 125 21.63 -2.16 1.51
N LYS A 126 22.54 -1.18 1.40
CA LYS A 126 22.30 0.07 0.69
C LYS A 126 21.96 -0.17 -0.79
N TYR A 127 22.71 -1.05 -1.46
CA TYR A 127 22.44 -1.45 -2.84
C TYR A 127 21.05 -2.09 -3.00
N ARG A 128 20.67 -3.02 -2.10
CA ARG A 128 19.36 -3.67 -2.17
C ARG A 128 18.21 -2.70 -1.97
N VAL A 129 18.34 -1.76 -1.05
CA VAL A 129 17.33 -0.70 -0.82
C VAL A 129 17.20 0.17 -2.07
N GLN A 130 18.32 0.57 -2.68
CA GLN A 130 18.30 1.37 -3.90
C GLN A 130 17.62 0.62 -5.06
N LYS A 131 17.95 -0.66 -5.26
CA LYS A 131 17.31 -1.49 -6.28
C LYS A 131 15.80 -1.66 -6.06
N ALA A 132 15.37 -1.82 -4.80
CA ALA A 132 13.94 -1.90 -4.47
C ALA A 132 13.22 -0.59 -4.80
N LYS A 133 13.86 0.55 -4.51
CA LYS A 133 13.33 1.89 -4.84
C LYS A 133 13.19 2.10 -6.35
N GLU A 134 14.20 1.72 -7.14
CA GLU A 134 14.16 1.78 -8.60
C GLU A 134 13.04 0.89 -9.18
N SER A 135 12.91 -0.33 -8.67
CA SER A 135 11.84 -1.26 -9.08
C SER A 135 10.45 -0.71 -8.79
N TYR A 136 10.26 -0.03 -7.65
CA TYR A 136 8.99 0.61 -7.31
C TYR A 136 8.62 1.67 -8.34
N TYR A 137 9.52 2.63 -8.63
CA TYR A 137 9.20 3.72 -9.56
C TYR A 137 8.96 3.22 -10.99
N ALA A 138 9.69 2.19 -11.43
CA ALA A 138 9.42 1.56 -12.73
C ALA A 138 8.00 0.95 -12.78
N THR A 139 7.62 0.20 -11.74
CA THR A 139 6.29 -0.43 -11.64
C THR A 139 5.18 0.61 -11.54
N GLU A 140 5.39 1.69 -10.79
CA GLU A 140 4.45 2.80 -10.64
C GLU A 140 4.17 3.47 -11.99
N LEU A 141 5.22 3.74 -12.78
CA LEU A 141 5.09 4.32 -14.11
C LEU A 141 4.30 3.40 -15.05
N GLU A 142 4.67 2.12 -15.13
CA GLU A 142 3.96 1.13 -15.96
C GLU A 142 2.49 0.98 -15.56
N THR A 143 2.21 1.00 -14.26
CA THR A 143 0.83 0.90 -13.73
C THR A 143 0.00 2.12 -14.10
N GLU A 144 0.57 3.32 -14.02
CA GLU A 144 -0.12 4.56 -14.41
C GLU A 144 -0.36 4.62 -15.93
N GLU A 145 0.58 4.15 -16.75
CA GLU A 145 0.38 4.02 -18.19
C GLU A 145 -0.73 3.01 -18.52
N PHE A 146 -0.72 1.84 -17.87
CA PHE A 146 -1.76 0.84 -18.03
C PHE A 146 -3.13 1.37 -17.60
N ARG A 147 -3.20 2.07 -16.47
CA ARG A 147 -4.42 2.73 -15.99
C ARG A 147 -4.97 3.71 -17.02
N LYS A 148 -4.13 4.60 -17.56
CA LYS A 148 -4.53 5.55 -18.60
C LYS A 148 -5.02 4.83 -19.86
N LYS A 149 -4.33 3.75 -20.27
CA LYS A 149 -4.75 2.92 -21.40
C LYS A 149 -6.12 2.28 -21.16
N MET A 150 -6.36 1.72 -19.98
CA MET A 150 -7.63 1.09 -19.63
C MET A 150 -8.78 2.11 -19.57
N LEU A 151 -8.55 3.30 -19.00
CA LEU A 151 -9.55 4.37 -18.99
C LEU A 151 -9.89 4.84 -20.40
N ARG A 152 -8.89 4.99 -21.27
CA ARG A 152 -9.12 5.32 -22.70
C ARG A 152 -9.93 4.24 -23.40
N LEU A 153 -9.56 2.97 -23.22
CA LEU A 153 -10.31 1.84 -23.78
C LEU A 153 -11.74 1.76 -23.24
N ASN A 154 -11.98 2.16 -21.99
CA ASN A 154 -13.34 2.18 -21.43
C ASN A 154 -14.17 3.37 -21.93
N SER A 155 -13.54 4.51 -22.25
CA SER A 155 -14.19 5.66 -22.91
C SER A 155 -14.44 5.44 -24.41
N MET A 156 -13.78 4.46 -25.01
CA MET A 156 -14.11 3.98 -26.35
C MET A 156 -15.15 2.87 -26.19
N SER A 157 -16.38 3.10 -26.60
CA SER A 157 -17.54 2.21 -26.50
C SER A 157 -17.42 0.85 -27.23
N HIS A 158 -16.21 0.41 -27.59
CA HIS A 158 -15.92 -0.85 -28.25
C HIS A 158 -14.71 -1.64 -27.67
N PRO A 159 -14.76 -2.17 -26.42
CA PRO A 159 -13.79 -3.19 -26.02
C PRO A 159 -14.18 -4.60 -26.49
N MET A 160 -15.46 -4.85 -26.80
CA MET A 160 -15.99 -6.22 -26.86
C MET A 160 -16.26 -6.76 -28.28
N GLU A 161 -16.34 -5.91 -29.30
CA GLU A 161 -16.73 -6.35 -30.65
C GLU A 161 -15.60 -6.91 -31.49
N MET A 162 -14.33 -6.65 -31.16
CA MET A 162 -13.19 -7.21 -31.90
C MET A 162 -13.09 -8.75 -31.81
N CYS A 163 -13.84 -9.39 -30.90
CA CYS A 163 -13.79 -10.84 -30.71
C CYS A 163 -15.13 -11.58 -30.91
N ALA A 164 -16.23 -10.90 -31.26
CA ALA A 164 -17.57 -11.51 -31.30
C ALA A 164 -17.66 -12.77 -32.20
N GLY A 165 -16.81 -12.88 -33.22
CA GLY A 165 -16.71 -14.06 -34.10
C GLY A 165 -15.79 -15.20 -33.61
N ARG A 166 -14.96 -14.98 -32.57
CA ARG A 166 -13.93 -15.94 -32.11
C ARG A 166 -13.91 -16.22 -30.60
N VAL A 167 -14.82 -15.67 -29.79
CA VAL A 167 -14.80 -16.00 -28.35
C VAL A 167 -15.38 -17.39 -28.11
N ALA A 168 -14.50 -18.35 -27.79
CA ALA A 168 -14.90 -19.67 -27.30
C ALA A 168 -15.68 -19.59 -25.97
N ILE A 169 -15.56 -18.48 -25.23
CA ILE A 169 -16.15 -18.29 -23.91
C ILE A 169 -16.95 -16.99 -23.86
N LYS A 170 -18.23 -17.04 -23.47
CA LYS A 170 -19.02 -15.85 -23.11
C LYS A 170 -19.17 -15.78 -21.60
N GLN A 171 -18.99 -14.61 -21.01
CA GLN A 171 -19.10 -14.42 -19.57
C GLN A 171 -19.72 -13.07 -19.23
N GLY A 172 -20.43 -13.00 -18.10
CA GLY A 172 -21.06 -11.77 -17.65
C GLY A 172 -22.09 -11.99 -16.56
N TYR A 173 -22.66 -10.90 -16.06
CA TYR A 173 -23.71 -10.96 -15.04
C TYR A 173 -25.08 -11.20 -15.66
N LEU A 174 -25.82 -12.14 -15.09
CA LEU A 174 -27.23 -12.42 -15.41
C LEU A 174 -28.04 -12.48 -14.11
N TYR A 175 -29.35 -12.29 -14.21
CA TYR A 175 -30.28 -12.46 -13.10
C TYR A 175 -31.07 -13.75 -13.31
N LEU A 176 -30.98 -14.70 -12.39
CA LEU A 176 -31.74 -15.94 -12.42
C LEU A 176 -33.09 -15.73 -11.70
N CYS A 177 -34.17 -16.16 -12.34
CA CYS A 177 -35.50 -16.20 -11.75
C CYS A 177 -35.63 -17.41 -10.82
N GLU A 178 -35.83 -17.14 -9.53
CA GLU A 178 -36.03 -18.16 -8.50
C GLU A 178 -37.48 -18.08 -8.00
N LYS A 179 -38.16 -19.23 -7.96
CA LYS A 179 -39.53 -19.32 -7.43
C LYS A 179 -39.50 -20.11 -6.12
N LYS A 180 -39.78 -19.46 -4.99
CA LYS A 180 -39.89 -20.09 -3.67
C LYS A 180 -41.20 -19.66 -3.01
N ASN A 181 -42.01 -20.61 -2.56
CA ASN A 181 -43.28 -20.36 -1.84
C ASN A 181 -44.19 -19.32 -2.53
N LEU A 182 -44.39 -19.45 -3.85
CA LEU A 182 -45.18 -18.52 -4.69
C LEU A 182 -44.60 -17.10 -4.81
N VAL A 183 -43.45 -16.81 -4.21
CA VAL A 183 -42.70 -15.57 -4.41
C VAL A 183 -41.66 -15.78 -5.50
N THR A 184 -41.64 -14.86 -6.47
CA THR A 184 -40.62 -14.83 -7.53
C THR A 184 -39.55 -13.80 -7.17
N SER A 185 -38.30 -14.23 -7.08
CA SER A 185 -37.13 -13.38 -6.87
C SER A 185 -36.17 -13.44 -8.06
N TRP A 186 -35.37 -12.39 -8.24
CA TRP A 186 -34.34 -12.30 -9.27
C TRP A 186 -32.99 -12.11 -8.61
N THR A 187 -32.15 -13.13 -8.67
CA THR A 187 -30.87 -13.17 -7.97
C THR A 187 -29.73 -13.01 -8.97
N LYS A 188 -28.75 -12.16 -8.66
CA LYS A 188 -27.63 -11.85 -9.56
C LYS A 188 -26.56 -12.95 -9.49
N TYR A 189 -26.16 -13.46 -10.66
CA TYR A 189 -25.13 -14.48 -10.81
C TYR A 189 -24.10 -14.06 -11.86
N TYR A 190 -22.84 -14.48 -11.69
CA TYR A 190 -21.84 -14.39 -12.75
C TYR A 190 -21.87 -15.70 -13.54
N CYS A 191 -22.17 -15.61 -14.83
CA CYS A 191 -22.38 -16.77 -15.68
C CYS A 191 -21.25 -16.88 -16.71
N VAL A 192 -20.81 -18.11 -16.99
CA VAL A 192 -19.79 -18.42 -17.99
C VAL A 192 -20.29 -19.54 -18.88
N TYR A 193 -20.28 -19.31 -20.20
CA TYR A 193 -20.64 -20.29 -21.22
C TYR A 193 -19.43 -20.58 -22.10
N GLN A 194 -19.08 -21.86 -22.23
CA GLN A 194 -18.03 -22.32 -23.14
C GLN A 194 -18.65 -23.00 -24.36
N LYS A 195 -18.44 -22.42 -25.54
CA LYS A 195 -19.05 -22.85 -26.80
C LYS A 195 -18.65 -24.27 -27.22
N GLU A 196 -17.38 -24.63 -27.03
CA GLU A 196 -16.81 -25.91 -27.47
C GLU A 196 -17.38 -27.09 -26.68
N THR A 197 -17.44 -26.95 -25.35
CA THR A 197 -17.93 -27.99 -24.44
C THR A 197 -19.45 -27.92 -24.22
N ARG A 198 -20.06 -26.77 -24.57
CA ARG A 198 -21.44 -26.38 -24.22
C ARG A 198 -21.67 -26.30 -22.72
N MET A 199 -20.62 -26.17 -21.91
CA MET A 199 -20.76 -26.04 -20.47
C MET A 199 -21.21 -24.63 -20.11
N PHE A 200 -22.26 -24.55 -19.30
CA PHE A 200 -22.75 -23.34 -18.68
C PHE A 200 -22.47 -23.43 -17.18
N ALA A 201 -21.87 -22.41 -16.60
CA ALA A 201 -21.56 -22.32 -15.18
C ALA A 201 -22.19 -21.06 -14.59
N ILE A 202 -22.80 -21.20 -13.42
CA ILE A 202 -23.49 -20.16 -12.67
C ILE A 202 -22.75 -20.01 -11.34
N VAL A 203 -22.19 -18.83 -11.09
CA VAL A 203 -21.45 -18.52 -9.86
C VAL A 203 -22.25 -17.51 -9.03
N PRO A 204 -22.63 -17.83 -7.78
CA PRO A 204 -23.36 -16.92 -6.91
C PRO A 204 -22.52 -15.66 -6.61
N VAL A 205 -23.16 -14.49 -6.71
CA VAL A 205 -22.55 -13.22 -6.31
C VAL A 205 -23.01 -12.90 -4.90
N THR A 206 -22.30 -13.40 -3.89
CA THR A 206 -22.56 -13.01 -2.49
C THR A 206 -22.14 -11.56 -2.26
N GLN A 207 -23.00 -10.74 -1.64
CA GLN A 207 -22.70 -9.35 -1.29
C GLN A 207 -21.56 -9.21 -0.25
N THR A 208 -21.24 -10.28 0.47
CA THR A 208 -20.00 -10.38 1.24
C THR A 208 -18.84 -10.53 0.26
N LEU A 209 -17.93 -9.55 0.26
CA LEU A 209 -16.65 -9.57 -0.45
C LEU A 209 -16.17 -11.00 -0.66
N ILE A 210 -16.05 -11.41 -1.92
CA ILE A 210 -15.40 -12.65 -2.32
C ILE A 210 -13.99 -12.60 -1.70
N LYS A 211 -13.81 -13.19 -0.51
CA LYS A 211 -12.52 -13.27 0.16
C LYS A 211 -11.67 -14.37 -0.47
N ASP A 212 -12.31 -15.34 -1.12
CA ASP A 212 -11.64 -16.44 -1.80
C ASP A 212 -12.43 -16.88 -3.04
N ILE A 213 -11.79 -16.82 -4.20
CA ILE A 213 -12.37 -17.22 -5.49
C ILE A 213 -12.67 -18.73 -5.48
N LYS A 214 -11.88 -19.53 -4.74
CA LYS A 214 -12.05 -20.99 -4.67
C LYS A 214 -13.38 -21.40 -4.06
N GLU A 215 -13.83 -20.71 -3.02
CA GLU A 215 -15.08 -21.03 -2.33
C GLU A 215 -16.31 -20.69 -3.19
N ALA A 216 -16.24 -19.60 -3.96
CA ALA A 216 -17.26 -19.24 -4.94
C ALA A 216 -17.38 -20.27 -6.08
N PHE A 217 -16.26 -20.86 -6.54
CA PHE A 217 -16.28 -21.93 -7.53
C PHE A 217 -16.83 -23.25 -6.98
N CYS A 218 -16.59 -23.58 -5.71
CA CYS A 218 -17.19 -24.77 -5.07
C CYS A 218 -18.72 -24.70 -4.99
N GLN A 219 -19.30 -23.49 -4.93
CA GLN A 219 -20.75 -23.26 -4.94
C GLN A 219 -21.31 -23.04 -6.35
N SER A 220 -20.46 -23.11 -7.38
CA SER A 220 -20.91 -22.91 -8.76
C SER A 220 -21.71 -24.11 -9.25
N ILE A 221 -22.83 -23.83 -9.91
CA ILE A 221 -23.65 -24.85 -10.57
C ILE A 221 -23.21 -24.88 -12.03
N SER A 222 -22.79 -26.05 -12.52
CA SER A 222 -22.45 -26.22 -13.93
C SER A 222 -23.20 -27.38 -14.56
N PHE A 223 -23.69 -27.16 -15.78
CA PHE A 223 -24.43 -28.14 -16.56
C PHE A 223 -24.18 -27.92 -18.06
N LYS A 224 -24.55 -28.91 -18.86
CA LYS A 224 -24.42 -28.81 -20.31
C LYS A 224 -25.66 -28.12 -20.88
N LEU A 225 -25.45 -27.07 -21.68
CA LEU A 225 -26.51 -26.33 -22.32
C LEU A 225 -27.05 -27.13 -23.52
N LYS A 226 -28.34 -27.45 -23.48
CA LYS A 226 -29.09 -28.09 -24.58
C LYS A 226 -29.59 -27.06 -25.57
N SER A 227 -30.30 -26.05 -25.09
CA SER A 227 -30.80 -24.94 -25.91
C SER A 227 -30.96 -23.66 -25.10
N CYS A 228 -30.98 -22.53 -25.81
CA CYS A 228 -31.26 -21.21 -25.25
C CYS A 228 -32.40 -20.59 -26.08
N ILE A 229 -33.49 -20.21 -25.43
CA ILE A 229 -34.71 -19.74 -26.09
C ILE A 229 -35.08 -18.37 -25.54
N ARG A 230 -35.24 -17.38 -26.41
CA ARG A 230 -35.75 -16.07 -26.01
C ARG A 230 -37.20 -16.21 -25.53
N ARG A 231 -37.51 -15.70 -24.33
CA ARG A 231 -38.88 -15.71 -23.81
C ARG A 231 -39.68 -14.56 -24.42
N ALA A 232 -40.93 -14.83 -24.80
CA ALA A 232 -41.82 -13.84 -25.39
C ALA A 232 -42.33 -12.86 -24.31
N SER A 233 -42.45 -11.57 -24.65
CA SER A 233 -42.69 -10.50 -23.66
C SER A 233 -44.07 -10.59 -23.00
N ASP A 234 -45.03 -11.24 -23.64
CA ASP A 234 -46.37 -11.54 -23.13
C ASP A 234 -46.38 -12.64 -22.05
N THR A 235 -45.34 -13.46 -21.99
CA THR A 235 -45.22 -14.56 -21.00
C THR A 235 -44.47 -14.17 -19.72
N ILE A 236 -43.83 -12.99 -19.68
CA ILE A 236 -43.06 -12.51 -18.52
C ILE A 236 -42.93 -10.99 -18.51
N ASP A 237 -43.29 -10.36 -17.39
CA ASP A 237 -43.21 -8.90 -17.19
C ASP A 237 -41.78 -8.44 -16.81
N LYS A 238 -40.78 -8.85 -17.61
CA LYS A 238 -39.37 -8.45 -17.49
C LYS A 238 -38.71 -8.45 -18.87
N ARG A 239 -37.91 -7.42 -19.15
CA ARG A 239 -37.15 -7.30 -20.40
C ARG A 239 -35.95 -8.25 -20.44
N PHE A 240 -35.59 -8.66 -21.66
CA PHE A 240 -34.39 -9.46 -21.97
C PHE A 240 -34.34 -10.83 -21.27
N CYS A 241 -35.51 -11.44 -21.10
CA CYS A 241 -35.61 -12.77 -20.53
C CYS A 241 -35.39 -13.86 -21.57
N PHE A 242 -34.70 -14.91 -21.17
CA PHE A 242 -34.49 -16.11 -21.98
C PHE A 242 -34.38 -17.32 -21.07
N ASP A 243 -34.73 -18.47 -21.62
CA ASP A 243 -34.66 -19.76 -20.96
C ASP A 243 -33.43 -20.52 -21.44
N ILE A 244 -32.66 -21.02 -20.49
CA ILE A 244 -31.63 -22.02 -20.72
C ILE A 244 -32.21 -23.37 -20.33
N ILE A 245 -32.11 -24.33 -21.25
CA ILE A 245 -32.49 -25.72 -21.02
C ILE A 245 -31.23 -26.54 -20.81
N SER A 246 -31.13 -27.25 -19.69
CA SER A 246 -30.05 -28.19 -19.41
C SER A 246 -30.20 -29.47 -20.25
N ASP A 247 -29.17 -30.30 -20.28
CA ASP A 247 -29.25 -31.65 -20.86
C ASP A 247 -30.22 -32.57 -20.12
N ASN A 248 -30.49 -32.28 -18.84
CA ASN A 248 -31.51 -32.96 -18.02
C ASN A 248 -32.92 -32.37 -18.17
N ASP A 249 -33.15 -31.49 -19.16
CA ASP A 249 -34.42 -30.81 -19.41
C ASP A 249 -34.89 -29.86 -18.28
N ASP A 250 -33.97 -29.44 -17.39
CA ASP A 250 -34.24 -28.37 -16.43
C ASP A 250 -34.30 -27.02 -17.16
N VAL A 251 -35.33 -26.22 -16.87
CA VAL A 251 -35.52 -24.91 -17.47
C VAL A 251 -35.18 -23.82 -16.45
N LEU A 252 -34.15 -23.03 -16.76
CA LEU A 252 -33.72 -21.89 -15.96
C LEU A 252 -33.97 -20.59 -16.71
N THR A 253 -34.77 -19.70 -16.13
CA THR A 253 -35.11 -18.40 -16.73
C THR A 253 -34.13 -17.32 -16.26
N PHE A 254 -33.40 -16.72 -17.20
CA PHE A 254 -32.46 -15.64 -16.95
C PHE A 254 -32.93 -14.31 -17.53
N GLN A 255 -32.50 -13.22 -16.92
CA GLN A 255 -32.62 -11.86 -17.41
C GLN A 255 -31.22 -11.27 -17.66
N ALA A 256 -31.00 -10.72 -18.84
CA ALA A 256 -29.84 -9.89 -19.14
C ALA A 256 -30.13 -8.40 -18.82
N LEU A 257 -29.09 -7.62 -18.54
CA LEU A 257 -29.21 -6.20 -18.16
C LEU A 257 -29.74 -5.32 -19.32
N SER A 258 -29.13 -5.42 -20.50
CA SER A 258 -29.54 -4.84 -21.79
C SER A 258 -28.41 -5.04 -22.81
N LEU A 259 -28.69 -4.77 -24.09
CA LEU A 259 -27.94 -3.74 -24.83
C LEU A 259 -26.83 -3.01 -24.05
N PRO A 260 -25.52 -3.37 -24.05
CA PRO A 260 -24.49 -2.50 -23.46
C PRO A 260 -24.51 -1.09 -24.08
N GLU A 261 -24.90 -0.99 -25.35
CA GLU A 261 -25.12 0.25 -26.09
C GLU A 261 -26.44 0.22 -26.89
N PRO A 262 -26.98 1.36 -27.35
CA PRO A 262 -28.09 1.39 -28.31
C PRO A 262 -27.74 0.69 -29.62
N LEU A 263 -28.77 0.26 -30.36
CA LEU A 263 -28.58 -0.38 -31.66
C LEU A 263 -27.81 0.53 -32.65
N MET A 264 -28.00 1.84 -32.55
CA MET A 264 -27.32 2.85 -33.36
C MET A 264 -25.99 3.35 -32.74
N THR A 265 -25.49 2.68 -31.69
CA THR A 265 -24.23 2.93 -30.96
C THR A 265 -24.12 4.29 -30.28
N TYR A 266 -23.32 4.38 -29.22
CA TYR A 266 -23.01 5.69 -28.61
C TYR A 266 -22.04 6.50 -29.49
N ALA A 267 -21.14 5.82 -30.22
CA ALA A 267 -20.13 6.45 -31.05
C ALA A 267 -20.69 7.29 -32.21
N LEU A 268 -21.85 6.88 -32.76
CA LEU A 268 -22.54 7.59 -33.84
C LEU A 268 -23.73 8.44 -33.36
N HIS A 269 -24.01 8.46 -32.06
CA HIS A 269 -25.17 9.14 -31.49
C HIS A 269 -25.21 10.62 -31.90
N GLY A 270 -24.15 11.37 -31.63
CA GLY A 270 -24.07 12.79 -31.95
C GLY A 270 -24.23 13.09 -33.44
N GLN A 271 -23.72 12.21 -34.31
CA GLN A 271 -23.80 12.32 -35.76
C GLN A 271 -25.24 12.13 -36.25
N PHE A 272 -25.95 11.13 -35.73
CA PHE A 272 -27.37 10.93 -36.04
C PHE A 272 -28.24 12.12 -35.58
N LEU A 273 -27.96 12.66 -34.39
CA LEU A 273 -28.67 13.84 -33.89
C LEU A 273 -28.42 15.06 -34.77
N SER A 274 -27.17 15.33 -35.13
CA SER A 274 -26.81 16.44 -36.01
C SER A 274 -27.46 16.30 -37.39
N ALA A 275 -27.48 15.09 -37.97
CA ALA A 275 -28.14 14.82 -39.24
C ALA A 275 -29.65 15.08 -39.17
N SER A 276 -30.29 14.76 -38.04
CA SER A 276 -31.73 15.02 -37.83
C SER A 276 -32.07 16.52 -37.81
N LYS A 277 -31.11 17.36 -37.42
CA LYS A 277 -31.25 18.82 -37.26
C LYS A 277 -31.03 19.58 -38.57
N LEU A 278 -30.70 18.92 -39.68
CA LEU A 278 -30.56 19.54 -40.99
C LEU A 278 -31.92 20.04 -41.52
N ASP A 279 -31.95 21.22 -42.12
CA ASP A 279 -33.20 21.80 -42.65
C ASP A 279 -33.69 21.02 -43.88
N SER A 280 -32.78 20.62 -44.76
CA SER A 280 -33.09 19.86 -45.97
C SER A 280 -33.44 18.40 -45.66
N ALA A 281 -34.65 17.99 -46.00
CA ALA A 281 -35.10 16.61 -45.85
C ALA A 281 -34.23 15.63 -46.67
N LYS A 282 -33.79 16.03 -47.86
CA LYS A 282 -32.93 15.21 -48.72
C LYS A 282 -31.56 14.99 -48.08
N GLU A 283 -30.92 16.06 -47.59
CA GLU A 283 -29.60 15.96 -46.95
C GLU A 283 -29.67 15.15 -45.65
N ARG A 284 -30.77 15.28 -44.89
CA ARG A 284 -31.02 14.46 -43.69
C ARG A 284 -31.05 12.97 -44.01
N VAL A 285 -31.75 12.54 -45.06
CA VAL A 285 -31.78 11.13 -45.49
C VAL A 285 -30.39 10.66 -45.93
N GLU A 286 -29.66 11.47 -46.71
CA GLU A 286 -28.31 11.13 -47.19
C GLU A 286 -27.30 10.94 -46.05
N HIS A 287 -27.30 11.83 -45.05
CA HIS A 287 -26.41 11.70 -43.88
C HIS A 287 -26.80 10.53 -42.99
N ILE A 288 -28.10 10.31 -42.76
CA ILE A 288 -28.58 9.16 -41.99
C ILE A 288 -28.19 7.85 -42.70
N HIS A 289 -28.35 7.76 -44.03
CA HIS A 289 -27.88 6.62 -44.84
C HIS A 289 -26.39 6.37 -44.62
N TYR A 290 -25.57 7.42 -44.76
CA TYR A 290 -24.12 7.31 -44.57
C TYR A 290 -23.77 6.74 -43.20
N TYR A 291 -24.32 7.28 -42.10
CA TYR A 291 -24.01 6.81 -40.75
C TYR A 291 -24.57 5.42 -40.45
N VAL A 292 -25.73 5.04 -41.00
CA VAL A 292 -26.26 3.67 -40.89
C VAL A 292 -25.26 2.67 -41.47
N HIS A 293 -24.61 3.00 -42.59
CA HIS A 293 -23.59 2.15 -43.21
C HIS A 293 -22.23 2.18 -42.48
N GLN A 294 -22.01 3.10 -41.55
CA GLN A 294 -20.84 3.10 -40.65
C GLN A 294 -21.06 2.26 -39.38
N LEU A 295 -22.28 1.77 -39.13
CA LEU A 295 -22.55 0.91 -37.98
C LEU A 295 -21.80 -0.44 -38.10
N PRO A 296 -21.45 -1.06 -36.97
CA PRO A 296 -20.97 -2.44 -36.96
C PRO A 296 -21.93 -3.38 -37.71
N ASN A 297 -21.39 -4.39 -38.39
CA ASN A 297 -22.18 -5.25 -39.29
C ASN A 297 -23.40 -5.89 -38.63
N GLU A 298 -23.30 -6.30 -37.37
CA GLU A 298 -24.42 -6.91 -36.64
C GLU A 298 -25.49 -5.87 -36.27
N ASN A 299 -25.07 -4.67 -35.83
CA ASN A 299 -25.94 -3.53 -35.57
C ASN A 299 -26.69 -3.12 -36.83
N PHE A 300 -26.00 -2.98 -37.96
CA PHE A 300 -26.60 -2.66 -39.26
C PHE A 300 -27.64 -3.71 -39.66
N ARG A 301 -27.31 -5.01 -39.59
CA ARG A 301 -28.25 -6.09 -39.92
C ARG A 301 -29.50 -6.06 -39.04
N MET A 302 -29.31 -5.91 -37.73
CA MET A 302 -30.41 -5.85 -36.78
C MET A 302 -31.26 -4.59 -36.97
N LEU A 303 -30.64 -3.43 -37.25
CA LEU A 303 -31.33 -2.18 -37.55
C LEU A 303 -32.14 -2.30 -38.83
N LYS A 304 -31.56 -2.86 -39.89
CA LYS A 304 -32.25 -3.14 -41.16
C LYS A 304 -33.48 -4.01 -40.96
N LEU A 305 -33.35 -5.13 -40.23
CA LEU A 305 -34.48 -6.02 -39.93
C LEU A 305 -35.58 -5.30 -39.15
N LEU A 306 -35.19 -4.51 -38.14
CA LEU A 306 -36.12 -3.73 -37.33
C LEU A 306 -36.87 -2.70 -38.17
N MET A 307 -36.17 -1.87 -38.96
CA MET A 307 -36.81 -0.82 -39.76
C MET A 307 -37.77 -1.39 -40.82
N HIS A 308 -37.42 -2.50 -41.48
CA HIS A 308 -38.34 -3.16 -42.42
C HIS A 308 -39.58 -3.73 -41.71
N HIS A 309 -39.43 -4.25 -40.49
CA HIS A 309 -40.57 -4.71 -39.71
C HIS A 309 -41.48 -3.53 -39.34
N LEU A 310 -40.90 -2.43 -38.83
CA LEU A 310 -41.66 -1.24 -38.44
C LEU A 310 -42.36 -0.59 -39.64
N LYS A 311 -41.75 -0.57 -40.83
CA LYS A 311 -42.42 -0.11 -42.06
C LYS A 311 -43.68 -0.93 -42.36
N ARG A 312 -43.62 -2.25 -42.30
CA ARG A 312 -44.82 -3.10 -42.51
C ARG A 312 -45.91 -2.85 -41.47
N VAL A 313 -45.52 -2.56 -40.23
CA VAL A 313 -46.47 -2.18 -39.16
C VAL A 313 -47.11 -0.83 -39.50
N ALA A 314 -46.33 0.14 -39.97
CA ALA A 314 -46.79 1.47 -40.38
C ALA A 314 -47.74 1.44 -41.59
N GLU A 315 -47.51 0.54 -42.55
CA GLU A 315 -48.39 0.33 -43.71
C GLU A 315 -49.79 -0.16 -43.30
N CYS A 316 -49.92 -0.73 -42.11
CA CYS A 316 -51.20 -1.15 -41.52
C CYS A 316 -51.83 -0.10 -40.59
N ALA A 317 -51.36 1.16 -40.62
CA ALA A 317 -51.80 2.24 -39.73
C ALA A 317 -53.31 2.49 -39.72
N SER A 318 -54.02 2.20 -40.82
CA SER A 318 -55.48 2.32 -40.88
C SER A 318 -56.22 1.38 -39.93
N GLN A 319 -55.58 0.30 -39.48
CA GLN A 319 -56.17 -0.69 -38.57
C GLN A 319 -55.54 -0.64 -37.17
N ASN A 320 -54.22 -0.49 -37.09
CA ASN A 320 -53.49 -0.54 -35.81
C ASN A 320 -53.19 0.86 -35.22
N LEU A 321 -53.50 1.94 -35.95
CA LEU A 321 -53.25 3.34 -35.54
C LEU A 321 -51.77 3.70 -35.33
N MET A 322 -50.84 2.84 -35.74
CA MET A 322 -49.40 3.02 -35.57
C MET A 322 -48.77 3.59 -36.85
N THR A 323 -48.75 4.91 -36.98
CA THR A 323 -47.98 5.59 -38.04
C THR A 323 -46.46 5.46 -37.82
N ALA A 324 -45.65 5.76 -38.84
CA ALA A 324 -44.19 5.80 -38.71
C ALA A 324 -43.75 6.73 -37.55
N CYS A 325 -44.38 7.89 -37.41
CA CYS A 325 -44.16 8.82 -36.29
C CYS A 325 -44.50 8.18 -34.93
N ASN A 326 -45.66 7.52 -34.79
CA ASN A 326 -46.06 6.87 -33.52
C ASN A 326 -45.09 5.72 -33.15
N LEU A 327 -44.64 4.96 -34.14
CA LEU A 327 -43.61 3.92 -33.95
C LEU A 327 -42.28 4.56 -33.57
N ALA A 328 -41.90 5.67 -34.19
CA ALA A 328 -40.66 6.35 -33.89
C ALA A 328 -40.61 6.94 -32.48
N VAL A 329 -41.75 7.44 -31.94
CA VAL A 329 -41.85 7.84 -30.53
C VAL A 329 -41.58 6.66 -29.59
N CYS A 330 -42.04 5.46 -29.94
CA CYS A 330 -41.83 4.27 -29.13
C CYS A 330 -40.39 3.73 -29.23
N PHE A 331 -39.84 3.69 -30.45
CA PHE A 331 -38.57 3.02 -30.74
C PHE A 331 -37.34 3.96 -30.71
N GLY A 332 -37.52 5.26 -30.89
CA GLY A 332 -36.46 6.29 -30.86
C GLY A 332 -35.56 6.19 -29.63
N PRO A 333 -36.11 6.28 -28.41
CA PRO A 333 -35.33 6.11 -27.18
C PRO A 333 -34.73 4.70 -27.03
N CYS A 334 -35.28 3.69 -27.68
CA CYS A 334 -34.77 2.32 -27.57
C CYS A 334 -33.54 2.09 -28.44
N VAL A 335 -33.50 2.68 -29.64
CA VAL A 335 -32.45 2.44 -30.64
C VAL A 335 -31.36 3.51 -30.65
N LEU A 336 -31.60 4.69 -30.07
CA LEU A 336 -30.70 5.85 -30.09
C LEU A 336 -30.62 6.60 -28.74
N ARG A 337 -30.77 5.92 -27.60
CA ARG A 337 -30.59 6.55 -26.27
C ARG A 337 -29.20 7.18 -26.10
N ALA A 338 -29.12 8.26 -25.34
CA ALA A 338 -27.85 8.85 -24.90
C ALA A 338 -27.12 7.97 -23.87
N GLU A 339 -25.81 8.17 -23.74
CA GLU A 339 -24.96 7.46 -22.77
C GLU A 339 -25.19 7.98 -21.33
N GLU A 340 -25.48 9.28 -21.19
CA GLU A 340 -25.76 9.94 -19.92
C GLU A 340 -27.19 10.50 -19.86
N GLU A 341 -27.89 10.25 -18.76
CA GLU A 341 -29.26 10.74 -18.51
C GLU A 341 -29.25 12.19 -17.98
N THR A 342 -28.96 13.15 -18.87
CA THR A 342 -28.96 14.59 -18.55
C THR A 342 -30.24 15.30 -18.98
N VAL A 343 -30.49 16.50 -18.44
CA VAL A 343 -31.62 17.35 -18.89
C VAL A 343 -31.52 17.67 -20.38
N ALA A 344 -30.30 17.85 -20.91
CA ALA A 344 -30.06 18.03 -22.34
C ALA A 344 -30.46 16.79 -23.16
N ALA A 345 -30.13 15.59 -22.68
CA ALA A 345 -30.52 14.34 -23.33
C ALA A 345 -32.05 14.16 -23.39
N ILE A 346 -32.79 14.60 -22.36
CA ILE A 346 -34.26 14.59 -22.38
C ILE A 346 -34.82 15.51 -23.47
N MET A 347 -34.22 16.69 -23.66
CA MET A 347 -34.64 17.63 -24.72
C MET A 347 -34.36 17.11 -26.13
N ASP A 348 -33.36 16.24 -26.29
CA ASP A 348 -33.00 15.67 -27.59
C ASP A 348 -33.87 14.47 -28.01
N ILE A 349 -34.76 13.96 -27.15
CA ILE A 349 -35.64 12.80 -27.45
C ILE A 349 -36.45 12.99 -28.74
N LYS A 350 -36.92 14.21 -29.01
CA LYS A 350 -37.66 14.53 -30.24
C LYS A 350 -36.84 14.27 -31.51
N PHE A 351 -35.52 14.46 -31.44
CA PHE A 351 -34.61 14.20 -32.54
C PHE A 351 -34.35 12.70 -32.71
N TYR A 352 -34.40 11.91 -31.64
CA TYR A 352 -34.31 10.44 -31.75
C TYR A 352 -35.50 9.89 -32.54
N ASN A 353 -36.69 10.40 -32.21
CA ASN A 353 -37.92 10.04 -32.90
C ASN A 353 -37.82 10.44 -34.38
N LEU A 354 -37.35 11.65 -34.69
CA LEU A 354 -37.18 12.09 -36.08
C LEU A 354 -36.22 11.19 -36.87
N VAL A 355 -35.09 10.78 -36.28
CA VAL A 355 -34.15 9.86 -36.93
C VAL A 355 -34.85 8.53 -37.25
N VAL A 356 -35.56 7.94 -36.28
CA VAL A 356 -36.24 6.66 -36.48
C VAL A 356 -37.38 6.76 -37.48
N GLU A 357 -38.13 7.85 -37.47
CA GLU A 357 -39.19 8.11 -38.46
C GLU A 357 -38.62 8.15 -39.89
N VAL A 358 -37.54 8.91 -40.10
CA VAL A 358 -36.83 8.96 -41.38
C VAL A 358 -36.33 7.58 -41.80
N LEU A 359 -35.81 6.79 -40.87
CA LEU A 359 -35.35 5.42 -41.13
C LEU A 359 -36.48 4.47 -41.53
N ILE A 360 -37.67 4.60 -40.92
CA ILE A 360 -38.85 3.78 -41.25
C ILE A 360 -39.33 4.14 -42.66
N ASP A 361 -39.54 5.43 -42.94
CA ASP A 361 -40.10 5.90 -44.21
C ASP A 361 -39.16 5.63 -45.40
N ASN A 362 -37.85 5.74 -45.18
CA ASN A 362 -36.83 5.60 -46.22
C ASN A 362 -36.06 4.27 -46.11
N CYS A 363 -36.62 3.25 -45.44
CA CYS A 363 -35.86 2.05 -45.10
C CYS A 363 -35.27 1.31 -46.32
N ASP A 364 -35.93 1.33 -47.48
CA ASP A 364 -35.44 0.71 -48.71
C ASP A 364 -34.23 1.46 -49.27
N GLN A 365 -34.28 2.80 -49.30
CA GLN A 365 -33.19 3.66 -49.75
C GLN A 365 -31.99 3.54 -48.79
N VAL A 366 -32.24 3.68 -47.48
CA VAL A 366 -31.24 3.59 -46.41
C VAL A 366 -30.56 2.21 -46.36
N SER A 367 -31.28 1.15 -46.74
CA SER A 367 -30.76 -0.22 -46.72
C SER A 367 -30.12 -0.67 -48.04
N SER A 368 -30.16 0.18 -49.07
CA SER A 368 -29.58 -0.08 -50.39
C SER A 368 -28.11 0.37 -50.43
N THR A 369 -27.23 -0.53 -50.84
CA THR A 369 -25.82 -0.23 -51.09
C THR A 369 -25.71 0.48 -52.43
N ASN A 370 -25.99 1.78 -52.49
CA ASN A 370 -25.60 2.55 -53.66
C ASN A 370 -24.08 2.70 -53.65
N ASN A 371 -23.45 2.14 -54.68
CA ASN A 371 -22.02 2.24 -54.96
C ASN A 371 -21.63 3.71 -55.17
N SER A 372 -21.11 4.34 -54.14
CA SER A 372 -20.20 5.48 -54.28
C SER A 372 -19.16 5.37 -53.18
N ARG A 373 -18.12 4.57 -53.49
CA ARG A 373 -16.83 4.59 -52.80
C ARG A 373 -16.14 5.93 -52.97
#